data_AF-A0A535ZVF3-F1
#
_entry.id   AF-A0A535ZVF3-F1
#
_cell.length_a   1.000
_cell.length_b   1.000
_cell.length_c   1.000
_cell.angle_alpha   90.00
_cell.angle_beta   90.00
_cell.angle_gamma   90.00
#
_symmetry.space_group_name_H-M   'P 1'
#
loop_
_entity.id
_entity.type
_entity.pdbx_description
1 polymer ?
#
loop_
_entity_poly.entity_id
_entity_poly.type
_entity_poly.pdbx_seq_one_letter_code
_entity_poly.pdbx_strand_id
1 'polypeptide(L)'
;MALLERVPQLAPAATSSAEAPAPIAPVAIEETGLTQAFIADLVLKILYQKGQATAAELADVICLPLPKILQGILEFLKTEHLVEVKGSSGMAAATYVYVIATKGQERAREAFAKNGYVGAAPVTLAAYVNRVRAQTIGSLQVTFDEIRKALTHLVLPEKTLRQLGPAINSGRSIFLFGPPGTGKSSIAETLATMLRGSIVLPYAILVGQQLIRVFDPSRHRPLVALDARFDRRWVPVARPFVEVGGELTLEDLDLTFDENSKVHEAPFQMKASGGVLLIDDFGRQRASPEMLLNRWIVPLDRDVDFLTLSDGRKIEVPFDVLLVFATNRTPSSLVDEAFLRRIQYKIEV
;
A
#
# COMPACT_ATOMS: atom_id res chain seq x y z
N MET A 1 -28.03 38.61 34.01
CA MET A 1 -27.69 37.18 34.13
C MET A 1 -27.75 36.56 32.75
N ALA A 2 -26.63 36.55 32.03
CA ALA A 2 -26.53 35.93 30.71
C ALA A 2 -26.46 34.41 30.88
N LEU A 3 -27.38 33.69 30.22
CA LEU A 3 -27.34 32.25 30.12
C LEU A 3 -26.09 31.83 29.33
N LEU A 4 -25.22 31.07 29.99
CA LEU A 4 -24.17 30.28 29.35
C LEU A 4 -24.85 29.14 28.57
N GLU A 5 -24.99 29.32 27.25
CA GLU A 5 -25.29 28.21 26.35
C GLU A 5 -24.13 27.21 26.39
N ARG A 6 -24.40 26.02 26.94
CA ARG A 6 -23.49 24.89 26.85
C ARG A 6 -23.33 24.53 25.38
N VAL A 7 -22.12 24.72 24.86
CA VAL A 7 -21.70 24.17 23.56
C VAL A 7 -21.96 22.66 23.58
N PRO A 8 -22.74 22.10 22.63
CA PRO A 8 -23.00 20.69 22.60
C PRO A 8 -21.70 19.95 22.34
N GLN A 9 -21.34 19.06 23.26
CA GLN A 9 -20.22 18.15 23.10
C GLN A 9 -20.60 17.17 21.99
N LEU A 10 -20.10 17.41 20.77
CA LEU A 10 -20.26 16.51 19.63
C LEU A 10 -19.77 15.12 20.04
N ALA A 11 -20.68 14.14 20.07
CA ALA A 11 -20.32 12.74 20.25
C ALA A 11 -19.25 12.38 19.19
N PRO A 12 -18.21 11.60 19.53
CA PRO A 12 -17.20 11.21 18.56
C PRO A 12 -17.89 10.56 17.36
N ALA A 13 -17.60 11.08 16.16
CA ALA A 13 -18.14 10.53 14.92
C ALA A 13 -17.89 9.02 14.90
N ALA A 14 -18.96 8.25 14.65
CA ALA A 14 -18.87 6.80 14.53
C ALA A 14 -17.85 6.46 13.44
N THR A 15 -16.91 5.58 13.77
CA THR A 15 -15.89 5.10 12.83
C THR A 15 -16.56 4.52 11.61
N SER A 16 -16.21 5.01 10.42
CA SER A 16 -16.68 4.39 9.19
C SER A 16 -16.09 2.98 9.05
N SER A 17 -16.77 2.09 8.32
CA SER A 17 -16.25 0.76 8.03
C SER A 17 -14.88 0.78 7.33
N ALA A 18 -14.58 1.88 6.62
CA ALA A 18 -13.29 2.10 5.96
C ALA A 18 -12.16 2.46 6.93
N GLU A 19 -12.47 3.13 8.05
CA GLU A 19 -11.50 3.52 9.09
C GLU A 19 -11.26 2.41 10.11
N ALA A 20 -12.24 1.54 10.35
CA ALA A 20 -12.16 0.45 11.33
C ALA A 20 -10.87 -0.39 11.27
N PRO A 21 -10.30 -0.73 10.10
CA PRO A 21 -9.04 -1.48 10.04
C PRO A 21 -7.77 -0.65 10.27
N ALA A 22 -7.85 0.68 10.37
CA ALA A 22 -6.68 1.55 10.54
C ALA A 22 -6.11 1.47 11.97
N PRO A 23 -4.77 1.49 12.15
CA PRO A 23 -4.17 1.55 13.48
C PRO A 23 -4.47 2.88 14.18
N ILE A 24 -4.44 2.88 15.51
CA ILE A 24 -4.52 4.10 16.31
C ILE A 24 -3.21 4.88 16.23
N ALA A 25 -3.30 6.21 16.29
CA ALA A 25 -2.15 7.09 16.23
C ALA A 25 -1.13 6.76 17.34
N PRO A 26 0.19 6.68 17.01
CA PRO A 26 1.22 6.43 18.00
C PRO A 26 1.33 7.61 18.97
N VAL A 27 1.51 7.32 20.25
CA VAL A 27 1.62 8.33 21.33
C VAL A 27 3.06 8.54 21.80
N ALA A 28 4.01 7.76 21.28
CA ALA A 28 5.44 7.87 21.55
C ALA A 28 6.28 7.54 20.30
N ILE A 29 7.54 8.00 20.26
CA ILE A 29 8.44 7.75 19.12
C ILE A 29 8.69 6.25 18.96
N GLU A 30 8.82 5.52 20.07
CA GLU A 30 9.12 4.09 20.09
C GLU A 30 8.01 3.26 19.40
N GLU A 31 6.75 3.68 19.57
CA GLU A 31 5.59 3.04 18.92
C GLU A 31 5.58 3.24 17.40
N THR A 32 6.27 4.27 16.90
CA THR A 32 6.42 4.47 15.44
C THR A 32 7.34 3.41 14.82
N GLY A 33 8.23 2.82 15.62
CA GLY A 33 9.34 1.97 15.17
C GLY A 33 10.47 2.75 14.49
N LEU A 34 10.48 4.08 14.57
CA LEU A 34 11.50 4.97 14.00
C LEU A 34 12.36 5.58 15.10
N THR A 35 13.57 6.00 14.73
CA THR A 35 14.45 6.74 15.65
C THR A 35 14.14 8.23 15.60
N GLN A 36 14.42 8.95 16.69
CA GLN A 36 14.37 10.42 16.72
C GLN A 36 15.20 11.04 15.59
N ALA A 37 16.38 10.48 15.31
CA ALA A 37 17.26 10.96 14.24
C ALA A 37 16.61 10.83 12.85
N PHE A 38 15.91 9.73 12.57
CA PHE A 38 15.21 9.53 11.30
C PHE A 38 14.10 10.57 11.12
N ILE A 39 13.28 10.80 12.15
CA ILE A 39 12.16 11.76 12.09
C ILE A 39 12.72 13.19 11.95
N ALA A 40 13.78 13.53 12.69
CA ALA A 40 14.47 14.82 12.58
C ALA A 40 15.01 15.05 11.15
N ASP A 41 15.66 14.05 10.56
CA ASP A 41 16.17 14.11 9.19
C ASP A 41 15.02 14.29 8.18
N LEU A 42 13.87 13.62 8.38
CA LEU A 42 12.68 13.78 7.53
C LEU A 42 12.07 15.19 7.62
N VAL A 43 11.97 15.76 8.83
CA VAL A 43 11.54 17.16 9.05
C VAL A 43 12.47 18.12 8.31
N LEU A 44 13.79 17.93 8.47
CA LEU A 44 14.79 18.79 7.81
C LEU A 44 14.72 18.71 6.29
N LYS A 45 14.50 17.52 5.71
CA LYS A 45 14.30 17.36 4.26
C LYS A 45 13.09 18.16 3.77
N ILE A 46 11.98 18.12 4.50
CA ILE A 46 10.76 18.87 4.14
C ILE A 46 11.02 20.37 4.22
N LEU A 47 11.64 20.86 5.29
CA LEU A 47 11.98 22.28 5.44
C LEU A 47 13.01 22.73 4.39
N TYR A 48 13.97 21.86 4.01
CA TYR A 48 14.94 22.16 2.96
C TYR A 48 14.27 22.39 1.60
N GLN A 49 13.24 21.61 1.27
CA GLN A 49 12.49 21.78 0.02
C GLN A 49 11.52 22.96 0.06
N LYS A 50 10.83 23.18 1.19
CA LYS A 50 9.79 24.23 1.33
C LYS A 50 10.34 25.59 1.76
N GLY A 51 11.56 25.66 2.29
CA GLY A 51 12.16 26.83 2.93
C GLY A 51 11.65 27.07 4.36
N GLN A 52 10.32 27.05 4.54
CA GLN A 52 9.67 27.17 5.84
C GLN A 52 8.36 26.37 5.90
N ALA A 53 7.95 25.97 7.10
CA ALA A 53 6.65 25.33 7.32
C ALA A 53 6.19 25.53 8.77
N THR A 54 4.88 25.55 8.99
CA THR A 54 4.29 25.47 10.33
C THR A 54 4.42 24.08 10.91
N ALA A 55 4.34 23.97 12.24
CA ALA A 55 4.32 22.66 12.91
C ALA A 55 3.15 21.77 12.44
N ALA A 56 1.99 22.38 12.18
CA ALA A 56 0.81 21.69 11.64
C ALA A 56 1.07 21.13 10.22
N GLU A 57 1.62 21.95 9.31
CA GLU A 57 1.97 21.49 7.96
C GLU A 57 3.00 20.36 7.97
N LEU A 58 3.99 20.41 8.87
CA LEU A 58 4.94 19.31 9.05
C LEU A 58 4.25 18.05 9.55
N ALA A 59 3.32 18.18 10.50
CA ALA A 59 2.55 17.05 11.03
C ALA A 59 1.63 16.41 9.99
N ASP A 60 1.09 17.21 9.07
CA ASP A 60 0.26 16.72 7.97
C ASP A 60 1.09 15.98 6.93
N VAL A 61 2.23 16.55 6.51
CA VAL A 61 3.12 15.89 5.53
C VAL A 61 3.74 14.61 6.10
N ILE A 62 4.23 14.64 7.34
CA ILE A 62 4.90 13.50 7.99
C ILE A 62 3.88 12.49 8.54
N CYS A 63 2.61 12.89 8.69
CA CYS A 63 1.55 12.05 9.23
C CYS A 63 1.83 11.55 10.67
N LEU A 64 2.61 12.28 11.46
CA LEU A 64 2.87 11.97 12.88
C LEU A 64 2.17 12.98 13.81
N PRO A 65 1.62 12.54 14.95
CA PRO A 65 0.98 13.41 15.92
C PRO A 65 1.88 14.56 16.41
N LEU A 66 1.41 15.79 16.22
CA LEU A 66 2.16 16.98 16.62
C LEU A 66 2.45 17.03 18.13
N PRO A 67 1.45 16.95 19.04
CA PRO A 67 1.70 17.18 20.46
C PRO A 67 2.51 16.07 21.13
N LYS A 68 2.43 14.83 20.60
CA LYS A 68 3.01 13.64 21.23
C LYS A 68 4.38 13.29 20.68
N ILE A 69 4.65 13.60 19.41
CA ILE A 69 5.87 13.17 18.73
C ILE A 69 6.61 14.38 18.15
N LEU A 70 6.01 15.10 17.21
CA LEU A 70 6.77 16.12 16.47
C LEU A 70 7.17 17.32 17.31
N GLN A 71 6.43 17.67 18.36
CA GLN A 71 6.82 18.77 19.24
C GLN A 71 8.19 18.54 19.88
N GLY A 72 8.47 17.33 20.35
CA GLY A 72 9.79 16.97 20.89
C GLY A 72 10.89 17.00 19.84
N ILE A 73 10.59 16.56 18.61
CA ILE A 73 11.53 16.63 17.48
C ILE A 73 11.85 18.08 17.12
N LEU A 74 10.84 18.95 17.04
CA LEU A 74 11.00 20.36 16.70
C LEU A 74 11.77 21.12 17.77
N GLU A 75 11.54 20.84 19.06
CA GLU A 75 12.33 21.41 20.15
C GLU A 75 13.79 20.95 20.07
N PHE A 76 14.04 19.66 19.85
CA PHE A 76 15.39 19.13 19.63
C PHE A 76 16.10 19.84 18.46
N LEU A 77 15.44 19.95 17.30
CA LEU A 77 16.02 20.63 16.14
C LEU A 77 16.34 22.10 16.42
N LYS A 78 15.52 22.77 17.23
CA LYS A 78 15.72 24.17 17.64
C LYS A 78 16.89 24.29 18.62
N THR A 79 16.95 23.45 19.66
CA THR A 79 18.06 23.42 20.63
C THR A 79 19.39 23.13 19.94
N GLU A 80 19.40 22.25 18.94
CA GLU A 80 20.60 21.92 18.16
C GLU A 80 20.96 22.97 17.09
N HIS A 81 20.23 24.09 17.03
CA HIS A 81 20.40 25.17 16.04
C HIS A 81 20.29 24.69 14.58
N LEU A 82 19.47 23.67 14.33
CA LEU A 82 19.18 23.16 12.98
C LEU A 82 17.99 23.91 12.35
N VAL A 83 17.10 24.45 13.17
CA VAL A 83 15.97 25.27 12.74
C VAL A 83 15.83 26.51 13.64
N GLU A 84 15.19 27.53 13.10
CA GLU A 84 14.80 28.75 13.80
C GLU A 84 13.27 28.89 13.76
N VAL A 85 12.70 29.61 14.75
CA VAL A 85 11.26 29.90 14.80
C VAL A 85 11.04 31.35 14.40
N LYS A 86 10.46 31.60 13.21
CA LYS A 86 10.11 32.94 12.74
C LYS A 86 8.69 33.31 13.16
N GLY A 87 8.56 33.69 14.43
CA GLY A 87 7.31 34.21 15.00
C GLY A 87 6.18 33.18 15.12
N SER A 88 5.04 33.66 15.62
CA SER A 88 3.82 32.87 15.79
C SER A 88 2.64 33.64 15.21
N SER A 89 1.84 33.02 14.35
CA SER A 89 0.55 33.61 13.94
C SER A 89 -0.54 33.48 15.02
N GLY A 90 -0.22 32.93 16.20
CA GLY A 90 -1.04 32.92 17.42
C GLY A 90 -0.31 32.32 18.63
N MET A 91 -0.97 32.24 19.80
CA MET A 91 -0.34 31.70 21.03
C MET A 91 -0.14 30.17 21.02
N ALA A 92 -0.70 29.44 20.04
CA ALA A 92 -0.63 27.98 19.99
C ALA A 92 0.63 27.49 19.26
N ALA A 93 1.31 26.49 19.82
CA ALA A 93 2.54 25.92 19.25
C ALA A 93 2.38 25.37 17.82
N ALA A 94 1.16 24.97 17.44
CA ALA A 94 0.84 24.53 16.08
C ALA A 94 1.05 25.61 15.00
N THR A 95 1.01 26.90 15.40
CA THR A 95 1.13 28.06 14.51
C THR A 95 2.57 28.59 14.37
N TYR A 96 3.52 27.99 15.09
CA TYR A 96 4.93 28.36 14.98
C TYR A 96 5.46 28.01 13.59
N VAL A 97 6.08 29.00 12.94
CA VAL A 97 6.71 28.85 11.63
C VAL A 97 8.17 28.50 11.84
N TYR A 98 8.57 27.32 11.37
CA TYR A 98 9.93 26.83 11.43
C TYR A 98 10.64 27.11 10.12
N VAL A 99 11.86 27.61 10.20
CA VAL A 99 12.75 27.89 9.07
C VAL A 99 14.04 27.12 9.26
N ILE A 100 14.55 26.50 8.20
CA ILE A 100 15.80 25.74 8.26
C ILE A 100 17.01 26.68 8.39
N ALA A 101 17.85 26.45 9.39
CA ALA A 101 19.11 27.17 9.59
C ALA A 101 20.23 26.59 8.71
N THR A 102 21.36 27.28 8.57
CA THR A 102 22.50 26.82 7.75
C THR A 102 22.98 25.42 8.15
N LYS A 103 23.16 25.16 9.45
CA LYS A 103 23.53 23.83 9.99
C LYS A 103 22.46 22.78 9.65
N GLY A 104 21.19 23.17 9.68
CA GLY A 104 20.08 22.31 9.26
C GLY A 104 20.13 21.98 7.77
N GLN A 105 20.49 22.93 6.92
CA GLN A 105 20.63 22.71 5.48
C GLN A 105 21.74 21.71 5.16
N GLU A 106 22.88 21.79 5.83
CA GLU A 106 23.98 20.84 5.69
C GLU A 106 23.53 19.42 6.08
N ARG A 107 22.91 19.28 7.25
CA ARG A 107 22.35 18.00 7.70
C ARG A 107 21.27 17.47 6.77
N ALA A 108 20.42 18.33 6.20
CA ALA A 108 19.42 17.93 5.23
C ALA A 108 20.06 17.37 3.95
N ARG A 109 21.15 17.99 3.44
CA ARG A 109 21.90 17.49 2.28
C ARG A 109 22.52 16.12 2.55
N GLU A 110 23.11 15.92 3.74
CA GLU A 110 23.61 14.60 4.15
C GLU A 110 22.48 13.56 4.22
N ALA A 111 21.33 13.95 4.75
CA ALA A 111 20.17 13.07 4.83
C ALA A 111 19.61 12.74 3.43
N PHE A 112 19.60 13.70 2.50
CA PHE A 112 19.25 13.48 1.09
C PHE A 112 20.25 12.56 0.38
N ALA A 113 21.54 12.66 0.71
CA ALA A 113 22.57 11.76 0.18
C ALA A 113 22.37 10.30 0.64
N LYS A 114 21.74 10.07 1.81
CA LYS A 114 21.35 8.72 2.26
C LYS A 114 20.12 8.21 1.50
N ASN A 115 19.08 9.04 1.38
CA ASN A 115 17.90 8.78 0.55
C ASN A 115 17.12 10.07 0.25
N GLY A 116 16.45 10.11 -0.89
CA GLY A 116 15.58 11.18 -1.37
C GLY A 116 14.12 11.07 -0.92
N TYR A 117 13.78 10.18 0.01
CA TYR A 117 12.40 10.05 0.46
C TYR A 117 11.96 11.27 1.27
N VAL A 118 10.81 11.81 0.88
CA VAL A 118 10.12 12.93 1.54
C VAL A 118 8.62 12.64 1.51
N GLY A 119 7.94 12.77 2.64
CA GLY A 119 6.51 12.49 2.77
C GLY A 119 6.17 11.97 4.16
N ALA A 120 5.12 11.14 4.23
CA ALA A 120 4.68 10.50 5.45
C ALA A 120 5.79 9.66 6.06
N ALA A 121 5.92 9.67 7.39
CA ALA A 121 6.87 8.79 8.07
C ALA A 121 6.58 7.32 7.69
N PRO A 122 7.60 6.52 7.35
CA PRO A 122 7.39 5.12 7.01
C PRO A 122 6.98 4.32 8.24
N VAL A 123 6.43 3.13 7.99
CA VAL A 123 6.16 2.13 9.03
C VAL A 123 7.20 1.01 8.95
N THR A 124 7.33 0.20 10.01
CA THR A 124 8.25 -0.95 9.96
C THR A 124 7.68 -2.07 9.09
N LEU A 125 8.57 -2.93 8.56
CA LEU A 125 8.13 -4.14 7.84
C LEU A 125 7.19 -5.01 8.68
N ALA A 126 7.51 -5.19 9.96
CA ALA A 126 6.67 -5.96 10.88
C ALA A 126 5.26 -5.37 11.02
N ALA A 127 5.15 -4.04 11.11
CA ALA A 127 3.85 -3.37 11.17
C ALA A 127 3.05 -3.61 9.88
N TYR A 128 3.69 -3.49 8.71
CA TYR A 128 3.07 -3.81 7.41
C TYR A 128 2.59 -5.26 7.33
N VAL A 129 3.46 -6.23 7.62
CA VAL A 129 3.15 -7.67 7.59
C VAL A 129 1.95 -7.98 8.48
N ASN A 130 1.96 -7.49 9.73
CA ASN A 130 0.88 -7.70 10.68
C ASN A 130 -0.44 -7.08 10.18
N ARG A 131 -0.38 -5.91 9.55
CA ARG A 131 -1.56 -5.21 9.06
C ARG A 131 -2.18 -5.90 7.85
N VAL A 132 -1.38 -6.38 6.89
CA VAL A 132 -1.89 -7.13 5.74
C VAL A 132 -2.53 -8.44 6.19
N ARG A 133 -1.87 -9.21 7.05
CA ARG A 133 -2.40 -10.49 7.57
C ARG A 133 -3.74 -10.32 8.31
N ALA A 134 -3.93 -9.21 9.02
CA ALA A 134 -5.19 -8.91 9.72
C ALA A 134 -6.36 -8.54 8.79
N GLN A 135 -6.12 -8.32 7.50
CA GLN A 135 -7.11 -7.85 6.51
C GLN A 135 -7.23 -8.80 5.30
N THR A 136 -6.80 -10.06 5.47
CA THR A 136 -6.64 -11.04 4.39
C THR A 136 -7.89 -11.24 3.55
N ILE A 137 -7.71 -11.39 2.23
CA ILE A 137 -8.78 -11.77 1.31
C ILE A 137 -9.37 -13.15 1.60
N GLY A 138 -8.61 -14.06 2.21
CA GLY A 138 -9.06 -15.42 2.53
C GLY A 138 -10.21 -15.47 3.54
N SER A 139 -10.49 -14.37 4.23
CA SER A 139 -11.65 -14.24 5.14
C SER A 139 -12.95 -13.86 4.43
N LEU A 140 -12.89 -13.47 3.15
CA LEU A 140 -14.05 -13.03 2.39
C LEU A 140 -14.88 -14.23 1.95
N GLN A 141 -16.20 -14.12 2.13
CA GLN A 141 -17.17 -15.10 1.68
C GLN A 141 -18.09 -14.44 0.66
N VAL A 142 -18.05 -14.95 -0.56
CA VAL A 142 -18.86 -14.49 -1.69
C VAL A 142 -19.86 -15.58 -2.03
N THR A 143 -21.15 -15.22 -2.04
CA THR A 143 -22.23 -16.17 -2.35
C THR A 143 -22.45 -16.32 -3.85
N PHE A 144 -23.00 -17.46 -4.27
CA PHE A 144 -23.32 -17.70 -5.69
C PHE A 144 -24.29 -16.65 -6.26
N ASP A 145 -25.28 -16.21 -5.46
CA ASP A 145 -26.22 -15.18 -5.89
C ASP A 145 -25.56 -13.81 -6.08
N GLU A 146 -24.57 -13.47 -5.26
CA GLU A 146 -23.78 -12.24 -5.44
C GLU A 146 -22.97 -12.31 -6.74
N ILE A 147 -22.36 -13.46 -7.05
CA ILE A 147 -21.60 -13.67 -8.30
C ILE A 147 -22.53 -13.54 -9.50
N ARG A 148 -23.66 -14.26 -9.46
CA ARG A 148 -24.67 -14.22 -10.52
C ARG A 148 -25.16 -12.80 -10.75
N LYS A 149 -25.41 -12.04 -9.68
CA LYS A 149 -25.86 -10.64 -9.76
C LYS A 149 -24.79 -9.72 -10.33
N ALA A 150 -23.54 -9.86 -9.89
CA ALA A 150 -22.43 -9.02 -10.31
C ALA A 150 -22.10 -9.22 -11.80
N LEU A 151 -22.18 -10.46 -12.29
CA LEU A 151 -21.84 -10.83 -13.67
C LEU A 151 -23.05 -10.80 -14.62
N THR A 152 -24.20 -10.24 -14.23
CA THR A 152 -25.40 -10.19 -15.10
C THR A 152 -25.20 -9.45 -16.42
N HIS A 153 -24.22 -8.55 -16.47
CA HIS A 153 -23.84 -7.80 -17.66
C HIS A 153 -23.00 -8.62 -18.67
N LEU A 154 -22.57 -9.83 -18.29
CA LEU A 154 -21.85 -10.78 -19.14
C LEU A 154 -22.71 -12.01 -19.43
N VAL A 155 -22.73 -12.44 -20.70
CA VAL A 155 -23.43 -13.68 -21.10
C VAL A 155 -22.51 -14.86 -20.85
N LEU A 156 -22.54 -15.39 -19.62
CA LEU A 156 -21.69 -16.51 -19.21
C LEU A 156 -22.50 -17.80 -19.05
N PRO A 157 -21.96 -18.97 -19.46
CA PRO A 157 -22.56 -20.25 -19.15
C PRO A 157 -22.70 -20.45 -17.64
N GLU A 158 -23.78 -21.09 -17.19
CA GLU A 158 -24.02 -21.32 -15.76
C GLU A 158 -22.89 -22.16 -15.12
N LYS A 159 -22.27 -23.06 -15.90
CA LYS A 159 -21.09 -23.83 -15.47
C LYS A 159 -19.92 -22.91 -15.07
N THR A 160 -19.64 -21.87 -15.85
CA THR A 160 -18.58 -20.88 -15.60
C THR A 160 -18.85 -20.13 -14.30
N LEU A 161 -20.09 -19.68 -14.09
CA LEU A 161 -20.50 -19.02 -12.84
C LEU A 161 -20.32 -19.93 -11.61
N ARG A 162 -20.67 -21.23 -11.73
CA ARG A 162 -20.49 -22.20 -10.64
C ARG A 162 -19.02 -22.48 -10.31
N GLN A 163 -18.11 -22.30 -11.27
CA GLN A 163 -16.66 -22.45 -11.05
C GLN A 163 -16.02 -21.21 -10.41
N LEU A 164 -16.50 -20.01 -10.75
CA LEU A 164 -15.96 -18.76 -10.22
C LEU A 164 -16.13 -18.62 -8.70
N GLY A 165 -17.25 -19.07 -8.13
CA GLY A 165 -17.49 -18.89 -6.70
C GLY A 165 -16.50 -19.59 -5.77
N PRO A 166 -16.31 -20.91 -5.93
CA PRO A 166 -15.25 -21.62 -5.21
C PRO A 166 -13.86 -21.00 -5.45
N ALA A 167 -13.59 -20.52 -6.67
CA ALA A 167 -12.32 -19.91 -7.01
C ALA A 167 -12.05 -18.64 -6.19
N ILE A 168 -13.01 -17.72 -6.11
CA ILE A 168 -12.90 -16.49 -5.32
C ILE A 168 -12.75 -16.81 -3.83
N ASN A 169 -13.63 -17.66 -3.30
CA ASN A 169 -13.66 -17.98 -1.86
C ASN A 169 -12.43 -18.75 -1.39
N SER A 170 -11.75 -19.46 -2.30
CA SER A 170 -10.48 -20.10 -1.98
C SER A 170 -9.33 -19.11 -1.81
N GLY A 171 -9.44 -17.90 -2.37
CA GLY A 171 -8.35 -16.93 -2.48
C GLY A 171 -7.18 -17.40 -3.36
N ARG A 172 -7.35 -18.50 -4.11
CA ARG A 172 -6.30 -19.13 -4.92
C ARG A 172 -6.31 -18.59 -6.35
N SER A 173 -5.20 -18.79 -7.06
CA SER A 173 -5.03 -18.27 -8.42
C SER A 173 -6.06 -18.83 -9.40
N ILE A 174 -6.48 -17.97 -10.33
CA ILE A 174 -7.50 -18.26 -11.34
C ILE A 174 -6.87 -18.12 -12.73
N PHE A 175 -7.12 -19.09 -13.60
CA PHE A 175 -6.77 -19.03 -15.02
C PHE A 175 -8.05 -18.93 -15.84
N LEU A 176 -8.29 -17.77 -16.44
CA LEU A 176 -9.38 -17.51 -17.37
C LEU A 176 -8.86 -17.67 -18.80
N PHE A 177 -9.45 -18.57 -19.57
CA PHE A 177 -9.05 -18.79 -20.96
C PHE A 177 -10.26 -18.94 -21.88
N GLY A 178 -10.10 -18.53 -23.14
CA GLY A 178 -11.16 -18.59 -24.14
C GLY A 178 -10.92 -17.58 -25.27
N PRO A 179 -11.76 -17.56 -26.32
CA PRO A 179 -11.62 -16.64 -27.44
C PRO A 179 -11.50 -15.16 -27.02
N PRO A 180 -10.88 -14.30 -27.85
CA PRO A 180 -10.87 -12.86 -27.59
C PRO A 180 -12.29 -12.30 -27.56
N GLY A 181 -12.54 -11.31 -26.68
CA GLY A 181 -13.86 -10.67 -26.55
C GLY A 181 -14.87 -11.41 -25.66
N THR A 182 -14.49 -12.52 -25.00
CA THR A 182 -15.39 -13.25 -24.06
C THR A 182 -15.51 -12.62 -22.67
N GLY A 183 -14.91 -11.43 -22.46
CA GLY A 183 -15.04 -10.68 -21.21
C GLY A 183 -14.17 -11.18 -20.05
N LYS A 184 -13.05 -11.87 -20.30
CA LYS A 184 -12.11 -12.35 -19.26
C LYS A 184 -11.64 -11.22 -18.33
N SER A 185 -11.20 -10.09 -18.89
CA SER A 185 -10.76 -8.92 -18.12
C SER A 185 -11.95 -8.29 -17.36
N SER A 186 -13.14 -8.25 -17.97
CA SER A 186 -14.38 -7.79 -17.32
C SER A 186 -14.81 -8.72 -16.17
N ILE A 187 -14.61 -10.03 -16.29
CA ILE A 187 -14.80 -10.97 -15.18
C ILE A 187 -13.85 -10.57 -14.05
N ALA A 188 -12.54 -10.47 -14.32
CA ALA A 188 -11.54 -10.14 -13.31
C ALA A 188 -11.82 -8.80 -12.59
N GLU A 189 -12.20 -7.76 -13.34
CA GLU A 189 -12.62 -6.47 -12.78
C GLU A 189 -13.86 -6.64 -11.90
N THR A 190 -14.86 -7.38 -12.37
CA THR A 190 -16.05 -7.68 -11.57
C THR A 190 -15.66 -8.43 -10.29
N LEU A 191 -14.78 -9.42 -10.35
CA LEU A 191 -14.28 -10.14 -9.16
C LEU A 191 -13.65 -9.17 -8.16
N ALA A 192 -12.90 -8.17 -8.62
CA ALA A 192 -12.33 -7.15 -7.76
C ALA A 192 -13.40 -6.32 -7.04
N THR A 193 -14.49 -5.95 -7.73
CA THR A 193 -15.62 -5.25 -7.08
C THR A 193 -16.35 -6.12 -6.05
N MET A 194 -16.28 -7.44 -6.21
CA MET A 194 -16.87 -8.40 -5.28
C MET A 194 -16.04 -8.61 -4.02
N LEU A 195 -14.73 -8.33 -4.06
CA LEU A 195 -13.89 -8.22 -2.87
C LEU A 195 -14.30 -6.94 -2.13
N ARG A 196 -15.45 -7.00 -1.43
CA ARG A 196 -16.03 -5.86 -0.71
C ARG A 196 -15.07 -5.30 0.33
N GLY A 197 -15.30 -4.04 0.67
CA GLY A 197 -14.62 -3.36 1.76
C GLY A 197 -13.37 -2.62 1.33
N SER A 198 -12.48 -2.44 2.30
CA SER A 198 -11.27 -1.65 2.17
C SER A 198 -10.09 -2.41 2.73
N ILE A 199 -8.90 -2.01 2.31
CA ILE A 199 -7.66 -2.38 2.97
C ILE A 199 -6.93 -1.10 3.36
N VAL A 200 -6.14 -1.17 4.43
CA VAL A 200 -5.29 -0.08 4.88
C VAL A 200 -3.84 -0.41 4.57
N LEU A 201 -3.20 0.44 3.75
CA LEU A 201 -1.81 0.30 3.30
C LEU A 201 -0.97 1.49 3.79
N PRO A 202 0.31 1.30 4.13
CA PRO A 202 1.16 2.42 4.51
C PRO A 202 1.64 3.18 3.28
N TYR A 203 2.01 4.46 3.46
CA TYR A 203 2.68 5.20 2.39
C TYR A 203 4.01 4.55 1.99
N ALA A 204 4.83 4.21 2.99
CA ALA A 204 6.13 3.57 2.80
C ALA A 204 6.50 2.67 3.98
N ILE A 205 7.43 1.75 3.72
CA ILE A 205 8.00 0.82 4.69
C ILE A 205 9.49 1.11 4.86
N LEU A 206 9.99 1.04 6.09
CA LEU A 206 11.40 1.09 6.44
C LEU A 206 11.90 -0.31 6.83
N VAL A 207 13.01 -0.73 6.21
CA VAL A 207 13.72 -1.99 6.52
C VAL A 207 15.20 -1.70 6.75
N GLY A 208 15.60 -1.61 8.03
CA GLY A 208 16.90 -1.05 8.38
C GLY A 208 16.99 0.40 7.92
N GLN A 209 17.82 0.69 6.92
CA GLN A 209 17.98 2.03 6.33
C GLN A 209 17.31 2.16 4.96
N GLN A 210 16.76 1.07 4.42
CA GLN A 210 16.16 1.03 3.09
C GLN A 210 14.67 1.35 3.16
N LEU A 211 14.19 2.14 2.20
CA LEU A 211 12.78 2.55 2.09
C LEU A 211 12.13 1.87 0.89
N ILE A 212 10.87 1.47 1.07
CA ILE A 212 10.01 0.90 0.03
C ILE A 212 8.73 1.73 -0.03
N ARG A 213 8.43 2.37 -1.17
CA ARG A 213 7.13 3.00 -1.41
C ARG A 213 6.09 1.92 -1.74
N VAL A 214 4.97 1.96 -1.03
CA VAL A 214 3.90 0.97 -1.18
C VAL A 214 2.66 1.63 -1.76
N PHE A 215 2.21 2.72 -1.12
CA PHE A 215 1.10 3.50 -1.65
C PHE A 215 1.50 4.17 -2.96
N ASP A 216 0.67 3.94 -3.97
CA ASP A 216 0.81 4.44 -5.32
C ASP A 216 -0.51 5.09 -5.73
N PRO A 217 -0.57 6.43 -5.88
CA PRO A 217 -1.82 7.14 -6.18
C PRO A 217 -2.38 6.84 -7.57
N SER A 218 -1.60 6.23 -8.46
CA SER A 218 -2.10 5.77 -9.77
C SER A 218 -2.87 4.45 -9.69
N ARG A 219 -2.68 3.67 -8.62
CA ARG A 219 -3.25 2.32 -8.44
C ARG A 219 -4.18 2.21 -7.23
N HIS A 220 -3.97 3.05 -6.23
CA HIS A 220 -4.71 3.03 -4.98
C HIS A 220 -5.67 4.20 -4.92
N ARG A 221 -6.94 3.91 -4.66
CA ARG A 221 -7.99 4.91 -4.48
C ARG A 221 -8.29 5.08 -2.99
N PRO A 222 -7.87 6.18 -2.35
CA PRO A 222 -8.22 6.47 -0.97
C PRO A 222 -9.74 6.59 -0.81
N LEU A 223 -10.26 6.07 0.30
CA LEU A 223 -11.70 6.13 0.62
C LEU A 223 -12.03 7.25 1.60
N VAL A 224 -11.14 7.48 2.57
CA VAL A 224 -11.33 8.43 3.65
C VAL A 224 -9.97 8.93 4.12
N ALA A 225 -9.89 10.21 4.46
CA ALA A 225 -8.75 10.78 5.15
C ALA A 225 -8.88 10.48 6.64
N LEU A 226 -7.92 9.76 7.20
CA LEU A 226 -7.90 9.45 8.63
C LEU A 226 -7.78 10.72 9.48
N ASP A 227 -8.63 10.84 10.49
CA ASP A 227 -8.48 11.89 11.50
C ASP A 227 -7.32 11.59 12.48
N ALA A 228 -7.06 12.53 13.40
CA ALA A 228 -5.93 12.47 14.32
C ALA A 228 -6.00 11.33 15.37
N ARG A 229 -7.13 10.61 15.49
CA ARG A 229 -7.25 9.42 16.35
C ARG A 229 -6.48 8.24 15.75
N PHE A 230 -6.37 8.18 14.43
CA PHE A 230 -5.73 7.09 13.70
C PHE A 230 -4.32 7.44 13.24
N ASP A 231 -3.52 6.41 12.99
CA ASP A 231 -2.18 6.54 12.44
C ASP A 231 -2.28 6.93 10.96
N ARG A 232 -2.12 8.22 10.67
CA ARG A 232 -2.22 8.79 9.32
C ARG A 232 -1.10 8.35 8.37
N ARG A 233 -0.07 7.63 8.85
CA ARG A 233 0.93 6.98 7.98
C ARG A 233 0.32 5.88 7.11
N TRP A 234 -0.91 5.49 7.43
CA TRP A 234 -1.70 4.50 6.71
C TRP A 234 -2.84 5.17 5.94
N VAL A 235 -3.21 4.55 4.83
CA VAL A 235 -4.23 5.04 3.91
C VAL A 235 -5.28 3.95 3.73
N PRO A 236 -6.53 4.17 4.17
CA PRO A 236 -7.65 3.32 3.79
C PRO A 236 -7.96 3.49 2.32
N VAL A 237 -7.85 2.39 1.57
CA VAL A 237 -8.06 2.35 0.12
C VAL A 237 -9.13 1.33 -0.22
N ALA A 238 -9.79 1.51 -1.36
CA ALA A 238 -10.53 0.42 -1.98
C ALA A 238 -9.58 -0.76 -2.19
N ARG A 239 -10.07 -2.01 -2.03
CA ARG A 239 -9.23 -3.18 -2.32
C ARG A 239 -8.63 -3.04 -3.73
N PRO A 240 -7.29 -3.13 -3.88
CA PRO A 240 -6.64 -2.77 -5.14
C PRO A 240 -7.04 -3.69 -6.30
N PHE A 241 -7.12 -3.11 -7.49
CA PHE A 241 -7.15 -3.86 -8.74
C PHE A 241 -5.95 -3.38 -9.55
N VAL A 242 -4.97 -4.27 -9.75
CA VAL A 242 -3.76 -3.98 -10.52
C VAL A 242 -3.80 -4.86 -11.76
N GLU A 243 -3.78 -4.23 -12.93
CA GLU A 243 -3.73 -4.90 -14.23
C GLU A 243 -2.36 -4.68 -14.86
N VAL A 244 -1.80 -5.74 -15.43
CA VAL A 244 -0.54 -5.71 -16.17
C VAL A 244 -0.68 -6.49 -17.48
N GLY A 245 -0.17 -5.89 -18.56
CA GLY A 245 -0.29 -6.41 -19.91
C GLY A 245 1.01 -7.00 -20.45
N GLY A 246 1.25 -6.84 -21.76
CA GLY A 246 2.42 -7.40 -22.47
C GLY A 246 3.77 -6.79 -22.08
N GLU A 247 3.77 -5.64 -21.42
CA GLU A 247 4.96 -4.94 -20.93
C GLU A 247 5.60 -5.59 -19.70
N LEU A 248 4.88 -6.49 -19.02
CA LEU A 248 5.34 -7.14 -17.79
C LEU A 248 6.68 -7.87 -17.99
N THR A 249 7.64 -7.51 -17.16
CA THR A 249 8.96 -8.15 -17.03
C THR A 249 9.09 -8.86 -15.69
N LEU A 250 10.15 -9.67 -15.51
CA LEU A 250 10.46 -10.26 -14.21
C LEU A 250 10.88 -9.20 -13.17
N GLU A 251 11.54 -8.13 -13.61
CA GLU A 251 12.01 -7.06 -12.72
C GLU A 251 10.85 -6.33 -12.04
N ASP A 252 9.70 -6.22 -12.72
CA ASP A 252 8.47 -5.64 -12.18
C ASP A 252 7.85 -6.46 -11.02
N LEU A 253 8.29 -7.72 -10.88
CA LEU A 253 7.89 -8.63 -9.80
C LEU A 253 8.87 -8.60 -8.62
N ASP A 254 9.91 -7.79 -8.68
CA ASP A 254 10.86 -7.56 -7.59
C ASP A 254 10.90 -6.07 -7.18
N LEU A 255 11.60 -5.76 -6.08
CA LEU A 255 11.76 -4.38 -5.65
C LEU A 255 12.63 -3.61 -6.64
N THR A 256 12.07 -2.60 -7.30
CA THR A 256 12.83 -1.73 -8.19
C THR A 256 13.50 -0.62 -7.39
N PHE A 257 14.83 -0.52 -7.44
CA PHE A 257 15.57 0.53 -6.74
C PHE A 257 15.83 1.72 -7.66
N ASP A 258 15.40 2.91 -7.26
CA ASP A 258 15.73 4.15 -7.97
C ASP A 258 17.05 4.72 -7.43
N GLU A 259 18.10 4.72 -8.26
CA GLU A 259 19.45 5.15 -7.87
C GLU A 259 19.55 6.64 -7.47
N ASN A 260 18.67 7.48 -8.01
CA ASN A 260 18.69 8.92 -7.74
C ASN A 260 18.14 9.24 -6.35
N SER A 261 16.97 8.68 -6.03
CA SER A 261 16.28 8.84 -4.76
C SER A 261 16.71 7.82 -3.73
N LYS A 262 17.38 6.73 -4.10
CA LYS A 262 17.76 5.62 -3.21
C LYS A 262 16.56 5.07 -2.44
N VAL A 263 15.44 4.93 -3.13
CA VAL A 263 14.18 4.40 -2.60
C VAL A 263 13.73 3.26 -3.51
N HIS A 264 13.21 2.19 -2.91
CA HIS A 264 12.61 1.10 -3.64
C HIS A 264 11.14 1.39 -3.94
N GLU A 265 10.67 0.95 -5.09
CA GLU A 265 9.26 0.83 -5.41
C GLU A 265 8.79 -0.61 -5.15
N ALA A 266 7.63 -0.75 -4.50
CA ALA A 266 7.02 -2.05 -4.28
C ALA A 266 6.58 -2.70 -5.60
N PRO A 267 6.76 -4.03 -5.78
CA PRO A 267 6.31 -4.75 -6.97
C PRO A 267 4.79 -4.84 -7.06
N PHE A 268 4.28 -5.24 -8.23
CA PHE A 268 2.84 -5.25 -8.49
C PHE A 268 2.02 -6.11 -7.52
N GLN A 269 2.50 -7.29 -7.14
CA GLN A 269 1.81 -8.14 -6.16
C GLN A 269 1.67 -7.49 -4.79
N MET A 270 2.66 -6.66 -4.41
CA MET A 270 2.65 -5.96 -3.13
C MET A 270 1.72 -4.75 -3.19
N LYS A 271 1.68 -4.03 -4.32
CA LYS A 271 0.68 -2.96 -4.60
C LYS A 271 -0.75 -3.53 -4.74
N ALA A 272 -0.89 -4.78 -5.15
CA ALA A 272 -2.17 -5.47 -5.25
C ALA A 272 -2.62 -6.15 -3.92
N SER A 273 -1.86 -5.98 -2.83
CA SER A 273 -2.14 -6.63 -1.54
C SER A 273 -3.58 -6.41 -1.09
N GLY A 274 -4.24 -7.47 -0.65
CA GLY A 274 -5.64 -7.46 -0.27
C GLY A 274 -6.61 -7.30 -1.44
N GLY A 275 -6.17 -7.46 -2.68
CA GLY A 275 -6.96 -7.17 -3.87
C GLY A 275 -6.76 -8.22 -4.96
N VAL A 276 -6.83 -7.76 -6.20
CA VAL A 276 -6.66 -8.57 -7.41
C VAL A 276 -5.44 -8.09 -8.20
N LEU A 277 -4.62 -9.03 -8.65
CA LEU A 277 -3.59 -8.81 -9.67
C LEU A 277 -4.00 -9.56 -10.93
N LEU A 278 -4.37 -8.82 -11.98
CA LEU A 278 -4.72 -9.36 -13.29
C LEU A 278 -3.49 -9.32 -14.21
N ILE A 279 -3.11 -10.49 -14.72
CA ILE A 279 -2.15 -10.62 -15.82
C ILE A 279 -2.97 -10.83 -17.09
N ASP A 280 -3.19 -9.76 -17.86
CA ASP A 280 -3.96 -9.84 -19.10
C ASP A 280 -3.07 -10.27 -20.28
N ASP A 281 -3.70 -10.89 -21.28
CA ASP A 281 -3.03 -11.47 -22.45
C ASP A 281 -1.83 -12.37 -22.08
N PHE A 282 -1.99 -13.17 -21.02
CA PHE A 282 -0.94 -14.05 -20.51
C PHE A 282 -0.42 -14.99 -21.61
N GLY A 283 0.91 -15.02 -21.78
CA GLY A 283 1.58 -15.66 -22.92
C GLY A 283 2.10 -14.69 -23.99
N ARG A 284 1.88 -13.38 -23.82
CA ARG A 284 2.36 -12.32 -24.74
C ARG A 284 3.28 -11.31 -24.06
N GLN A 285 3.73 -11.60 -22.84
CA GLN A 285 4.62 -10.76 -22.06
C GLN A 285 6.05 -10.81 -22.59
N ARG A 286 6.86 -9.81 -22.23
CA ARG A 286 8.31 -9.84 -22.45
C ARG A 286 8.96 -11.00 -21.70
N ALA A 287 8.51 -11.28 -20.49
CA ALA A 287 8.88 -12.49 -19.77
C ALA A 287 8.07 -13.71 -20.28
N SER A 288 8.69 -14.87 -20.37
CA SER A 288 7.98 -16.10 -20.74
C SER A 288 7.01 -16.53 -19.62
N PRO A 289 5.89 -17.20 -19.97
CA PRO A 289 4.97 -17.77 -18.98
C PRO A 289 5.64 -18.63 -17.92
N GLU A 290 6.60 -19.46 -18.33
CA GLU A 290 7.36 -20.33 -17.42
C GLU A 290 8.15 -19.52 -16.39
N MET A 291 8.81 -18.44 -16.82
CA MET A 291 9.56 -17.57 -15.92
C MET A 291 8.64 -16.89 -14.90
N LEU A 292 7.50 -16.35 -15.35
CA LEU A 292 6.51 -15.71 -14.49
C LEU A 292 5.92 -16.70 -13.47
N LEU A 293 5.53 -17.90 -13.91
CA LEU A 293 5.01 -18.93 -13.01
C LEU A 293 6.08 -19.43 -12.03
N ASN A 294 7.33 -19.60 -12.47
CA ASN A 294 8.44 -19.96 -11.61
C ASN A 294 8.63 -18.94 -10.47
N ARG A 295 8.52 -17.65 -10.77
CA ARG A 295 8.61 -16.57 -9.79
C ARG A 295 7.52 -16.64 -8.72
N TRP A 296 6.34 -17.16 -9.08
CA TRP A 296 5.20 -17.30 -8.18
C TRP A 296 5.01 -18.70 -7.57
N ILE A 297 5.90 -19.66 -7.80
CA ILE A 297 5.80 -21.00 -7.17
C ILE A 297 5.72 -20.86 -5.64
N VAL A 298 6.70 -20.21 -5.03
CA VAL A 298 6.76 -20.07 -3.57
C VAL A 298 5.63 -19.17 -3.05
N PRO A 299 5.36 -17.99 -3.67
CA PRO A 299 4.21 -17.16 -3.30
C PRO A 299 2.86 -17.87 -3.30
N LEU A 300 2.56 -18.68 -4.32
CA LEU A 300 1.29 -19.39 -4.44
C LEU A 300 1.17 -20.59 -3.49
N ASP A 301 2.30 -21.23 -3.15
CA ASP A 301 2.32 -22.41 -2.28
C ASP A 301 2.33 -22.04 -0.78
N ARG A 302 2.94 -20.90 -0.41
CA ARG A 302 3.20 -20.53 1.00
C ARG A 302 2.56 -19.21 1.43
N ASP A 303 1.84 -18.53 0.54
CA ASP A 303 1.21 -17.23 0.78
C ASP A 303 2.22 -16.15 1.26
N VAL A 304 3.50 -16.31 0.89
CA VAL A 304 4.61 -15.38 1.21
C VAL A 304 5.53 -15.18 0.01
N ASP A 305 5.99 -13.95 -0.18
CA ASP A 305 6.94 -13.58 -1.21
C ASP A 305 8.28 -13.13 -0.60
N PHE A 306 9.37 -13.50 -1.26
CA PHE A 306 10.73 -13.15 -0.84
C PHE A 306 11.31 -12.13 -1.80
N LEU A 307 11.57 -10.93 -1.28
CA LEU A 307 12.11 -9.81 -2.05
C LEU A 307 13.52 -9.48 -1.58
N THR A 308 14.35 -9.00 -2.49
CA THR A 308 15.74 -8.61 -2.20
C THR A 308 15.89 -7.10 -2.29
N LEU A 309 16.41 -6.48 -1.24
CA LEU A 309 16.74 -5.06 -1.20
C LEU A 309 18.08 -4.79 -1.91
N SER A 310 18.33 -3.53 -2.29
CA SER A 310 19.58 -3.11 -2.94
C SER A 310 20.83 -3.36 -2.10
N ASP A 311 20.70 -3.50 -0.77
CA ASP A 311 21.78 -3.89 0.14
C ASP A 311 21.98 -5.43 0.24
N GLY A 312 21.27 -6.21 -0.58
CA GLY A 312 21.33 -7.67 -0.63
C GLY A 312 20.50 -8.38 0.45
N ARG A 313 19.85 -7.64 1.35
CA ARG A 313 19.02 -8.24 2.39
C ARG A 313 17.74 -8.82 1.78
N LYS A 314 17.42 -10.05 2.18
CA LYS A 314 16.14 -10.69 1.83
C LYS A 314 15.09 -10.35 2.88
N ILE A 315 13.90 -9.98 2.41
CA ILE A 315 12.73 -9.74 3.24
C ILE A 315 11.61 -10.71 2.86
N GLU A 316 10.80 -11.07 3.84
CA GLU A 316 9.57 -11.83 3.65
C GLU A 316 8.38 -10.87 3.74
N VAL A 317 7.52 -10.87 2.72
CA VAL A 317 6.28 -10.10 2.69
C VAL A 317 5.08 -11.03 2.46
N PRO A 318 3.88 -10.71 2.96
CA PRO A 318 2.70 -11.52 2.68
C PRO A 318 2.35 -11.47 1.19
N PHE A 319 1.98 -12.63 0.63
CA PHE A 319 1.42 -12.73 -0.71
C PHE A 319 -0.10 -12.93 -0.61
N ASP A 320 -0.81 -11.87 -0.16
CA ASP A 320 -2.26 -11.88 0.01
C ASP A 320 -2.91 -11.18 -1.19
N VAL A 321 -2.98 -11.87 -2.33
CA VAL A 321 -3.53 -11.32 -3.59
C VAL A 321 -4.25 -12.40 -4.38
N LEU A 322 -5.41 -12.06 -4.94
CA LEU A 322 -6.09 -12.93 -5.90
C LEU A 322 -5.41 -12.76 -7.27
N LEU A 323 -4.52 -13.67 -7.62
CA LEU A 323 -3.83 -13.67 -8.91
C LEU A 323 -4.73 -14.26 -10.01
N VAL A 324 -5.02 -13.47 -11.03
CA VAL A 324 -5.85 -13.86 -12.17
C VAL A 324 -5.03 -13.78 -13.45
N PHE A 325 -4.92 -14.91 -14.17
CA PHE A 325 -4.33 -14.97 -15.49
C PHE A 325 -5.45 -14.98 -16.53
N ALA A 326 -5.44 -14.04 -17.47
CA ALA A 326 -6.37 -14.04 -18.60
C ALA A 326 -5.60 -14.31 -19.90
N THR A 327 -6.08 -15.23 -20.74
CA THR A 327 -5.41 -15.53 -22.02
C THR A 327 -6.37 -15.97 -23.10
N ASN A 328 -5.96 -15.76 -24.34
CA ASN A 328 -6.65 -16.27 -25.53
C ASN A 328 -6.15 -17.67 -25.96
N ARG A 329 -5.16 -18.24 -25.25
CA ARG A 329 -4.54 -19.53 -25.54
C ARG A 329 -4.99 -20.58 -24.53
N THR A 330 -4.99 -21.85 -24.93
CA THR A 330 -5.26 -22.94 -23.98
C THR A 330 -4.11 -23.04 -22.97
N PRO A 331 -4.38 -23.33 -21.68
CA PRO A 331 -3.33 -23.38 -20.66
C PRO A 331 -2.20 -24.37 -20.98
N SER A 332 -2.53 -25.52 -21.58
CA SER A 332 -1.56 -26.54 -22.01
C SER A 332 -0.65 -26.11 -23.15
N SER A 333 -1.00 -25.04 -23.88
CA SER A 333 -0.15 -24.46 -24.93
C SER A 333 0.84 -23.42 -24.39
N LEU A 334 0.69 -23.02 -23.13
CA LEU A 334 1.50 -21.97 -22.51
C LEU A 334 2.60 -22.55 -21.61
N VAL A 335 2.28 -23.61 -20.87
CA VAL A 335 3.18 -24.23 -19.88
C VAL A 335 2.86 -25.72 -19.71
N ASP A 336 3.78 -26.45 -19.08
CA ASP A 336 3.63 -27.88 -18.81
C ASP A 336 2.57 -28.21 -17.74
N GLU A 337 2.26 -29.50 -17.60
CA GLU A 337 1.28 -29.99 -16.63
C GLU A 337 1.69 -29.77 -15.17
N ALA A 338 2.99 -29.75 -14.87
CA ALA A 338 3.49 -29.55 -13.51
C ALA A 338 3.19 -28.13 -13.02
N PHE A 339 3.31 -27.11 -13.87
CA PHE A 339 2.88 -25.74 -13.57
C PHE A 339 1.37 -25.62 -13.43
N LEU A 340 0.63 -26.22 -14.36
CA LEU A 340 -0.83 -26.18 -14.33
C LEU A 340 -1.40 -26.77 -13.03
N ARG A 341 -0.74 -27.74 -12.40
CA ARG A 341 -1.18 -28.29 -11.11
C ARG A 341 -1.17 -27.27 -9.96
N ARG A 342 -0.36 -26.21 -10.05
CA ARG A 342 -0.30 -25.14 -9.03
C ARG A 342 -1.40 -24.09 -9.20
N ILE A 343 -1.98 -23.99 -10.40
CA ILE A 343 -3.10 -23.10 -10.66
C ILE A 343 -4.40 -23.87 -10.46
N GLN A 344 -5.05 -23.64 -9.32
CA GLN A 344 -6.12 -24.50 -8.85
C GLN A 344 -7.37 -24.40 -9.72
N TYR A 345 -7.72 -23.20 -10.18
CA TYR A 345 -8.92 -22.96 -10.97
C TYR A 345 -8.57 -22.61 -12.41
N LYS A 346 -9.04 -23.42 -13.35
CA LYS A 346 -8.91 -23.20 -14.80
C LYS A 346 -10.32 -23.13 -15.37
N ILE A 347 -10.72 -21.96 -15.79
CA ILE A 347 -12.10 -21.65 -16.16
C ILE A 347 -12.11 -21.23 -17.63
N GLU A 348 -12.84 -22.00 -18.42
CA GLU A 348 -13.10 -21.68 -19.81
C GLU A 348 -14.27 -20.67 -19.89
N VAL A 349 -14.04 -19.58 -20.62
CA VAL A 349 -14.97 -18.45 -20.76
C VAL A 349 -15.43 -18.30 -22.20
#